data_AF-A0A2N3RQF7-F1
#
_entry.id   AF-A0A2N3RQF7-F1
#
_cell.length_a   1.000
_cell.length_b   1.000
_cell.length_c   1.000
_cell.angle_alpha   90.00
_cell.angle_beta   90.00
_cell.angle_gamma   90.00
#
_symmetry.space_group_name_H-M   'P 1'
#
loop_
_entity.id
_entity.type
_entity.pdbx_description
1 polymer ?
#
loop_
_entity_poly.entity_id
_entity_poly.type
_entity_poly.pdbx_seq_one_letter_code
_entity_poly.pdbx_strand_id
1 'polypeptide(L)'
;MPVRQHAPFLTAMCAASVLGFVPVASAGMFSSPEEVARSWIGHDASELMMQWPVDSGLYTSENTETHETAYTYNFGVKEHYRTDYWTEQGGVIGMAPGGNGVAPTPIFEQNQRSQTVFVPAEYHCEVTFVANAEGIITRYDFAGSKCKPYFRGWGSPKKKK
;
A
#
# COMPACT_ATOMS: atom_id res chain seq x y z
N MET A 1 -59.39 -49.73 -35.12
CA MET A 1 -58.05 -49.57 -35.74
C MET A 1 -58.13 -48.42 -36.74
N PRO A 2 -57.08 -47.62 -36.97
CA PRO A 2 -55.94 -47.33 -36.09
C PRO A 2 -55.50 -45.84 -36.04
N VAL A 3 -54.55 -45.50 -35.15
CA VAL A 3 -53.43 -44.52 -35.36
C VAL A 3 -53.80 -43.01 -35.43
N ARG A 4 -53.54 -42.21 -34.36
CA ARG A 4 -52.32 -41.37 -34.08
C ARG A 4 -52.25 -40.09 -34.96
N GLN A 5 -51.73 -38.92 -34.57
CA GLN A 5 -51.05 -38.37 -33.39
C GLN A 5 -51.40 -36.84 -33.35
N HIS A 6 -50.97 -35.94 -32.47
CA HIS A 6 -49.87 -35.90 -31.48
C HIS A 6 -50.22 -34.98 -30.28
N ALA A 7 -49.23 -34.40 -29.59
CA ALA A 7 -49.29 -33.33 -28.57
C ALA A 7 -48.06 -32.39 -28.79
N PRO A 8 -47.57 -31.52 -27.87
CA PRO A 8 -48.11 -30.94 -26.62
C PRO A 8 -47.91 -29.39 -26.56
N PHE A 9 -47.99 -28.80 -25.35
CA PHE A 9 -47.22 -27.65 -24.78
C PHE A 9 -48.13 -26.83 -23.83
N LEU A 10 -48.20 -27.13 -22.52
CA LEU A 10 -47.23 -26.90 -21.42
C LEU A 10 -46.99 -25.43 -21.04
N THR A 11 -47.68 -25.05 -19.95
CA THR A 11 -47.10 -24.47 -18.73
C THR A 11 -46.10 -23.31 -18.86
N ALA A 12 -46.60 -22.08 -18.79
CA ALA A 12 -45.78 -20.92 -18.43
C ALA A 12 -45.71 -20.79 -16.89
N MET A 13 -44.57 -21.14 -16.30
CA MET A 13 -44.32 -21.00 -14.86
C MET A 13 -44.17 -19.52 -14.46
N CYS A 14 -44.66 -19.16 -13.27
CA CYS A 14 -44.33 -17.88 -12.65
C CYS A 14 -42.84 -17.85 -12.29
N ALA A 15 -42.05 -17.05 -12.99
CA ALA A 15 -40.66 -16.79 -12.63
C ALA A 15 -40.62 -15.86 -11.42
N ALA A 16 -40.31 -16.41 -10.24
CA ALA A 16 -40.06 -15.61 -9.05
C ALA A 16 -38.76 -14.82 -9.22
N SER A 17 -38.86 -13.49 -9.18
CA SER A 17 -37.71 -12.58 -9.23
C SER A 17 -36.85 -12.73 -7.98
N VAL A 18 -35.90 -13.65 -8.00
CA VAL A 18 -34.87 -13.76 -6.95
C VAL A 18 -33.94 -12.55 -7.11
N LEU A 19 -34.30 -11.46 -6.43
CA LEU A 19 -33.35 -10.41 -6.06
C LEU A 19 -32.33 -11.05 -5.12
N GLY A 20 -31.29 -11.64 -5.72
CA GLY A 20 -30.14 -12.12 -5.00
C GLY A 20 -29.52 -10.94 -4.27
N PHE A 21 -29.66 -10.91 -2.95
CA PHE A 21 -28.82 -10.10 -2.09
C PHE A 21 -27.38 -10.56 -2.33
N VAL A 22 -26.68 -9.87 -3.22
CA VAL A 22 -25.21 -9.91 -3.26
C VAL A 22 -24.79 -9.53 -1.84
N PRO A 23 -24.06 -10.38 -1.11
CA PRO A 23 -23.54 -9.98 0.17
C PRO A 23 -22.67 -8.77 -0.10
N VAL A 24 -23.08 -7.61 0.44
CA VAL A 24 -22.23 -6.42 0.48
C VAL A 24 -21.00 -6.89 1.21
N ALA A 25 -19.91 -7.08 0.46
CA ALA A 25 -18.61 -7.39 1.04
C ALA A 25 -18.37 -6.30 2.07
N SER A 26 -18.32 -6.68 3.34
CA SER A 26 -18.16 -5.73 4.43
C SER A 26 -16.75 -5.17 4.32
N ALA A 27 -16.60 -4.10 3.54
CA ALA A 27 -15.48 -3.19 3.63
C ALA A 27 -15.47 -2.73 5.09
N GLY A 28 -14.62 -3.36 5.90
CA GLY A 28 -14.51 -3.08 7.32
C GLY A 28 -14.20 -1.60 7.44
N MET A 29 -15.14 -0.84 8.01
CA MET A 29 -14.93 0.58 8.28
C MET A 29 -14.00 0.71 9.50
N PHE A 30 -12.75 0.27 9.33
CA PHE A 30 -11.68 0.60 10.24
C PHE A 30 -11.48 2.11 10.17
N SER A 31 -11.62 2.75 11.33
CA SER A 31 -11.53 4.20 11.48
C SER A 31 -10.08 4.69 11.33
N SER A 32 -9.12 3.80 11.63
CA SER A 32 -7.69 4.04 11.49
C SER A 32 -6.94 2.82 10.89
N PRO A 33 -5.76 3.04 10.26
CA PRO A 33 -4.85 1.96 9.86
C PRO A 33 -4.41 1.06 11.02
N GLU A 34 -4.28 1.62 12.22
CA GLU A 34 -3.84 0.89 13.40
C GLU A 34 -4.89 -0.14 13.85
N GLU A 35 -6.18 0.16 13.69
CA GLU A 35 -7.26 -0.82 13.94
C GLU A 35 -7.21 -1.99 12.95
N VAL A 36 -6.83 -1.74 11.69
CA VAL A 36 -6.62 -2.81 10.71
C VAL A 36 -5.45 -3.69 11.16
N ALA A 37 -4.30 -3.09 11.50
CA ALA A 37 -3.13 -3.84 11.99
C ALA A 37 -3.47 -4.66 13.25
N ARG A 38 -4.17 -4.05 14.21
CA ARG A 38 -4.64 -4.73 15.43
C ARG A 38 -5.57 -5.90 15.15
N SER A 39 -6.41 -5.82 14.11
CA SER A 39 -7.35 -6.89 13.76
C SER A 39 -6.67 -8.21 13.37
N TRP A 40 -5.40 -8.16 12.92
CA TRP A 40 -4.62 -9.33 12.54
C TRP A 40 -4.01 -10.12 13.71
N ILE A 41 -4.07 -9.62 14.95
CA ILE A 41 -3.62 -10.41 16.12
C ILE A 41 -4.48 -11.69 16.23
N GLY A 42 -3.82 -12.84 16.39
CA GLY A 42 -4.45 -14.16 16.46
C GLY A 42 -4.83 -14.75 15.09
N HIS A 43 -4.49 -14.08 13.99
CA HIS A 43 -4.63 -14.60 12.63
C HIS A 43 -3.31 -15.16 12.09
N ASP A 44 -3.42 -15.94 11.02
CA ASP A 44 -2.30 -16.64 10.38
C ASP A 44 -1.53 -15.68 9.46
N ALA A 45 -0.20 -15.69 9.55
CA ALA A 45 0.66 -14.86 8.70
C ALA A 45 0.55 -15.23 7.21
N SER A 46 0.23 -16.47 6.86
CA SER A 46 -0.08 -16.83 5.47
C SER A 46 -1.39 -16.19 4.99
N GLU A 47 -2.38 -16.00 5.87
CA GLU A 47 -3.60 -15.25 5.55
C GLU A 47 -3.28 -13.77 5.29
N LEU A 48 -2.39 -13.18 6.10
CA LEU A 48 -1.87 -11.83 5.89
C LEU A 48 -1.18 -11.71 4.52
N MET A 49 -0.24 -12.62 4.21
CA MET A 49 0.51 -12.62 2.94
C MET A 49 -0.37 -12.78 1.69
N MET A 50 -1.49 -13.51 1.79
CA MET A 50 -2.46 -13.63 0.69
C MET A 50 -3.31 -12.37 0.48
N GLN A 51 -3.40 -11.49 1.47
CA GLN A 51 -4.30 -10.33 1.47
C GLN A 51 -3.57 -8.98 1.39
N TRP A 52 -2.30 -8.94 1.76
CA TRP A 52 -1.47 -7.72 1.80
C TRP A 52 -0.41 -7.73 0.70
N PRO A 53 -0.10 -6.56 0.09
CA PRO A 53 0.78 -6.50 -1.06
C PRO A 53 2.24 -6.80 -0.70
N VAL A 54 2.76 -7.93 -1.19
CA VAL A 54 4.16 -8.35 -1.00
C VAL A 54 5.13 -7.48 -1.83
N ASP A 55 4.71 -7.02 -3.00
CA ASP A 55 5.53 -6.23 -3.96
C ASP A 55 5.92 -4.83 -3.46
N SER A 56 5.38 -4.42 -2.30
CA SER A 56 5.42 -3.06 -1.76
C SER A 56 6.38 -2.93 -0.58
N GLY A 57 7.63 -3.37 -0.74
CA GLY A 57 8.65 -3.21 0.31
C GLY A 57 8.40 -4.08 1.54
N LEU A 58 8.04 -5.35 1.35
CA LEU A 58 8.05 -6.34 2.43
C LEU A 58 9.49 -6.74 2.76
N TYR A 59 9.82 -6.68 4.05
CA TYR A 59 11.03 -7.24 4.64
C TYR A 59 10.63 -8.31 5.65
N THR A 60 11.25 -9.48 5.57
CA THR A 60 11.03 -10.58 6.52
C THR A 60 12.31 -10.82 7.32
N SER A 61 12.19 -10.94 8.63
CA SER A 61 13.28 -11.28 9.54
C SER A 61 12.83 -12.42 10.46
N GLU A 62 13.71 -13.39 10.71
CA GLU A 62 13.44 -14.52 11.60
C GLU A 62 14.37 -14.46 12.80
N ASN A 63 13.82 -14.59 14.01
CA ASN A 63 14.59 -14.78 15.23
C ASN A 63 14.74 -16.28 15.47
N THR A 64 15.96 -16.78 15.27
CA THR A 64 16.32 -18.20 15.42
C THR A 64 16.29 -18.71 16.86
N GLU A 65 16.29 -17.82 17.86
CA GLU A 65 16.22 -18.19 19.29
C GLU A 65 14.77 -18.28 19.79
N THR A 66 13.90 -17.38 19.34
CA THR A 66 12.48 -17.37 19.74
C THR A 66 11.57 -18.08 18.74
N HIS A 67 12.09 -18.47 17.57
CA HIS A 67 11.33 -18.99 16.43
C HIS A 67 10.18 -18.06 15.99
N GLU A 68 10.41 -16.76 16.08
CA GLU A 68 9.45 -15.74 15.66
C GLU A 68 9.82 -15.17 14.28
N THR A 69 8.81 -14.94 13.44
CA THR A 69 9.00 -14.31 12.13
C THR A 69 8.34 -12.93 12.14
N ALA A 70 9.14 -11.90 11.89
CA ALA A 70 8.70 -10.52 11.72
C ALA A 70 8.51 -10.20 10.23
N TYR A 71 7.35 -9.66 9.88
CA TYR A 71 6.95 -9.25 8.54
C TYR A 71 6.71 -7.74 8.53
N THR A 72 7.70 -6.98 8.06
CA THR A 72 7.71 -5.52 8.03
C THR A 72 7.34 -5.03 6.64
N TYR A 73 6.21 -4.34 6.53
CA TYR A 73 5.80 -3.69 5.29
C TYR A 73 6.09 -2.19 5.36
N ASN A 74 6.83 -1.65 4.39
CA ASN A 74 7.14 -0.22 4.30
C ASN A 74 6.43 0.45 3.10
N PHE A 75 5.62 1.47 3.40
CA PHE A 75 4.78 2.16 2.44
C PHE A 75 5.01 3.67 2.42
N GLY A 76 4.83 4.26 1.23
CA GLY A 76 4.77 5.70 0.99
C GLY A 76 6.09 6.35 0.58
N VAL A 77 7.22 5.92 1.13
CA VAL A 77 8.56 6.29 0.63
C VAL A 77 9.43 5.04 0.63
N LYS A 78 9.87 4.58 -0.55
CA LYS A 78 10.62 3.30 -0.67
C LYS A 78 11.98 3.27 0.03
N GLU A 79 12.50 4.42 0.43
CA GLU A 79 13.86 4.56 0.96
C GLU A 79 13.85 5.40 2.25
N HIS A 80 14.54 4.90 3.28
CA HIS A 80 14.80 5.64 4.52
C HIS A 80 15.71 6.86 4.32
N TYR A 81 16.23 7.05 3.12
CA TYR A 81 17.07 8.19 2.73
C TYR A 81 16.49 8.82 1.46
N ARG A 82 16.56 10.16 1.37
CA ARG A 82 16.17 10.91 0.17
C ARG A 82 17.34 11.80 -0.24
N THR A 83 17.66 11.83 -1.52
CA THR A 83 18.60 12.83 -2.06
C THR A 83 17.83 14.10 -2.43
N ASP A 84 18.08 15.17 -1.70
CA ASP A 84 17.58 16.51 -2.03
C ASP A 84 18.55 17.16 -3.01
N TYR A 85 18.01 17.82 -4.04
CA TYR A 85 18.76 18.53 -5.07
C TYR A 85 18.34 20.00 -5.10
N TRP A 86 19.30 20.92 -5.20
CA TRP A 86 19.05 22.34 -5.40
C TRP A 86 20.16 22.97 -6.26
N THR A 87 19.92 24.15 -6.81
CA THR A 87 20.94 24.94 -7.51
C THR A 87 21.28 26.19 -6.69
N GLU A 88 22.57 26.45 -6.56
CA GLU A 88 23.11 27.67 -5.96
C GLU A 88 23.68 28.55 -7.06
N GLN A 89 23.41 29.86 -7.00
CA GLN A 89 24.06 30.81 -7.88
C GLN A 89 25.54 30.93 -7.49
N GLY A 90 26.43 30.51 -8.40
CA GLY A 90 27.87 30.57 -8.21
C GLY A 90 28.49 31.90 -8.67
N GLY A 91 29.79 31.86 -8.97
CA GLY A 91 30.53 33.04 -9.43
C GLY A 91 30.07 33.54 -10.80
N VAL A 92 30.51 34.75 -11.16
CA VAL A 92 30.37 35.24 -12.54
C VAL A 92 31.36 34.47 -13.42
N ILE A 93 30.86 33.72 -14.40
CA ILE A 93 31.65 32.93 -15.36
C ILE A 93 31.81 33.62 -16.71
N GLY A 94 31.12 34.75 -16.93
CA GLY A 94 31.26 35.56 -18.12
C GLY A 94 30.35 36.78 -18.11
N MET A 95 30.45 37.59 -19.15
CA MET A 95 29.54 38.71 -19.41
C MET A 95 28.87 38.48 -20.77
N ALA A 96 27.55 38.54 -20.83
CA ALA A 96 26.83 38.63 -22.08
C ALA A 96 27.14 40.00 -22.73
N PRO A 97 27.55 40.06 -24.01
CA PRO A 97 27.94 41.31 -24.65
C PRO A 97 26.73 42.26 -24.78
N GLY A 98 26.91 43.49 -24.32
CA GLY A 98 25.92 44.57 -24.51
C GLY A 98 25.95 45.15 -25.92
N GLY A 99 24.85 45.75 -26.35
CA GLY A 99 24.69 46.37 -27.66
C GLY A 99 23.56 47.41 -27.67
N ASN A 100 23.55 48.31 -28.67
CA ASN A 100 22.52 49.34 -28.85
C ASN A 100 22.20 50.17 -27.58
N GLY A 101 23.24 50.54 -26.82
CA GLY A 101 23.11 51.34 -25.59
C GLY A 101 22.76 50.55 -24.33
N VAL A 102 22.61 49.23 -24.42
CA VAL A 102 22.39 48.34 -23.26
C VAL A 102 23.74 47.88 -22.69
N ALA A 103 23.89 47.95 -21.36
CA ALA A 103 25.09 47.51 -20.66
C ALA A 103 25.28 45.97 -20.71
N PRO A 104 26.52 45.45 -20.65
CA PRO A 104 26.77 44.01 -20.56
C PRO A 104 26.19 43.39 -19.29
N THR A 105 25.63 42.19 -19.40
CA THR A 105 24.95 41.49 -18.28
C THR A 105 25.81 40.36 -17.75
N PRO A 106 26.04 40.22 -16.42
CA PRO A 106 26.81 39.10 -15.87
C PRO A 106 26.08 37.76 -16.04
N ILE A 107 26.84 36.74 -16.43
CA ILE A 107 26.42 35.34 -16.49
C ILE A 107 26.97 34.63 -15.26
N PHE A 108 26.09 34.05 -14.45
CA PHE A 108 26.46 33.33 -13.24
C PHE A 108 26.49 31.82 -13.48
N GLU A 109 27.44 31.15 -12.84
CA GLU A 109 27.47 29.71 -12.69
C GLU A 109 26.22 29.21 -11.95
N GLN A 110 25.74 28.02 -12.28
CA GLN A 110 24.77 27.31 -11.45
C GLN A 110 25.43 26.08 -10.86
N ASN A 111 25.74 26.16 -9.56
CA ASN A 111 26.32 25.07 -8.81
C ASN A 111 25.20 24.13 -8.36
N GLN A 112 25.09 22.98 -9.02
CA GLN A 112 24.15 21.95 -8.61
C GLN A 112 24.66 21.27 -7.34
N ARG A 113 23.82 21.25 -6.32
CA ARG A 113 24.06 20.58 -5.05
C ARG A 113 23.17 19.37 -4.91
N SER A 114 23.66 18.41 -4.13
CA SER A 114 22.84 17.36 -3.56
C SER A 114 23.25 17.06 -2.13
N GLN A 115 22.31 16.61 -1.32
CA GLN A 115 22.58 16.02 -0.01
C GLN A 115 21.65 14.83 0.22
N THR A 116 22.16 13.78 0.85
CA THR A 116 21.34 12.67 1.31
C THR A 116 20.83 12.96 2.72
N VAL A 117 19.51 13.01 2.88
CA VAL A 117 18.83 13.27 4.15
C VAL A 117 18.16 11.98 4.62
N PHE A 118 18.36 11.60 5.88
CA PHE A 118 17.58 10.53 6.51
C PHE A 118 16.12 10.98 6.68
N VAL A 119 15.18 10.13 6.27
CA VAL A 119 13.74 10.37 6.42
C VAL A 119 13.26 9.63 7.68
N PRO A 120 12.87 10.35 8.75
CA PRO A 120 12.45 9.70 10.00
C PRO A 120 11.25 8.76 9.84
N ALA A 121 11.21 7.71 10.67
CA ALA A 121 10.13 6.70 10.72
C ALA A 121 8.72 7.32 10.72
N GLU A 122 8.54 8.45 11.39
CA GLU A 122 7.28 9.21 11.48
C GLU A 122 6.69 9.64 10.13
N TYR A 123 7.52 9.80 9.09
CA TYR A 123 7.10 10.16 7.73
C TYR A 123 6.83 8.96 6.84
N HIS A 124 7.28 7.77 7.25
CA HIS A 124 6.97 6.51 6.58
C HIS A 124 5.60 6.00 7.02
N CYS A 125 5.13 4.96 6.33
CA CYS A 125 4.08 4.09 6.84
C CYS A 125 4.67 2.69 6.95
N GLU A 126 5.17 2.35 8.13
CA GLU A 126 5.76 1.04 8.41
C GLU A 126 4.92 0.27 9.40
N VAL A 127 4.61 -0.98 9.08
CA VAL A 127 3.87 -1.90 9.97
C VAL A 127 4.56 -3.25 9.99
N THR A 128 4.93 -3.67 11.20
CA THR A 128 5.61 -4.96 11.43
C THR A 128 4.66 -5.90 12.15
N PHE A 129 4.34 -7.05 11.56
CA PHE A 129 3.63 -8.13 12.23
C PHE A 129 4.61 -9.19 12.70
N VAL A 130 4.54 -9.61 13.95
CA VAL A 130 5.36 -10.73 14.44
C VAL A 130 4.50 -11.95 14.68
N ALA A 131 4.82 -13.03 13.99
CA ALA A 131 4.25 -14.35 14.16
C ALA A 131 5.11 -15.22 15.09
N ASN A 132 4.46 -16.11 15.84
CA ASN A 132 5.13 -17.18 16.57
C ASN A 132 5.56 -18.33 15.63
N ALA A 133 6.18 -19.36 16.20
CA ALA A 133 6.59 -20.58 15.49
C ALA A 133 5.44 -21.36 14.81
N GLU A 134 4.18 -21.08 15.16
CA GLU A 134 2.99 -21.67 14.55
C GLU A 134 2.46 -20.84 13.37
N GLY A 135 3.10 -19.71 13.04
CA GLY A 135 2.65 -18.77 12.03
C GLY A 135 1.53 -17.83 12.49
N ILE A 136 1.18 -17.82 13.78
CA ILE A 136 0.11 -16.97 14.34
C ILE A 136 0.68 -15.63 14.77
N ILE A 137 0.11 -14.53 14.27
CA ILE A 137 0.49 -13.15 14.61
C ILE A 137 0.17 -12.89 16.09
N THR A 138 1.19 -12.65 16.91
CA THR A 138 1.06 -12.41 18.36
C THR A 138 1.09 -10.93 18.72
N ARG A 139 1.80 -10.12 17.94
CA ARG A 139 1.94 -8.67 18.14
C ARG A 139 2.16 -7.94 16.81
N TYR A 140 1.95 -6.63 16.83
CA TYR A 140 2.35 -5.73 15.75
C TYR A 140 3.09 -4.52 16.31
N ASP A 141 3.93 -3.90 15.48
CA ASP A 141 4.45 -2.55 15.65
C ASP A 141 3.91 -1.67 14.51
N PHE A 142 3.70 -0.38 14.78
CA PHE A 142 3.02 0.55 13.87
C PHE A 142 3.66 1.95 13.94
N ALA A 143 4.50 2.25 12.94
CA ALA A 143 5.12 3.56 12.74
C ALA A 143 4.48 4.24 11.52
N GLY A 144 3.32 4.88 11.72
CA GLY A 144 2.36 5.07 10.63
C GLY A 144 1.55 6.36 10.60
N SER A 145 2.11 7.52 10.94
CA SER A 145 1.38 8.81 10.90
C SER A 145 0.79 9.13 9.51
N LYS A 146 1.39 8.57 8.45
CA LYS A 146 0.97 8.70 7.05
C LYS A 146 0.30 7.44 6.45
N CYS A 147 -0.04 6.41 7.24
CA CYS A 147 -0.60 5.16 6.70
C CYS A 147 -2.03 5.26 6.13
N LYS A 148 -2.78 6.33 6.43
CA LYS A 148 -4.21 6.45 6.12
C LYS A 148 -4.63 6.23 4.65
N PRO A 149 -3.88 6.62 3.60
CA PRO A 149 -4.31 6.40 2.23
C PRO A 149 -4.06 4.96 1.76
N TYR A 150 -3.04 4.27 2.29
CA TYR A 150 -2.64 2.93 1.82
C TYR A 150 -3.57 1.83 2.35
N PHE A 151 -4.01 1.96 3.60
CA PHE A 151 -4.81 0.95 4.29
C PHE A 151 -6.27 0.81 3.83
N ARG A 152 -6.81 1.78 3.08
CA ARG A 152 -8.24 1.79 2.67
C ARG A 152 -8.62 0.70 1.66
N GLY A 153 -7.65 -0.03 1.11
CA GLY A 153 -7.87 -1.08 0.11
C GLY A 153 -7.25 -2.44 0.45
N TRP A 154 -6.69 -2.62 1.65
CA TRP A 154 -6.04 -3.89 2.01
C TRP A 154 -6.92 -4.78 2.86
N GLY A 155 -6.66 -6.08 2.77
CA GLY A 155 -7.51 -7.09 3.35
C GLY A 155 -7.56 -7.02 4.87
N SER A 156 -8.76 -7.32 5.38
CA SER A 156 -8.99 -7.62 6.78
C SER A 156 -9.00 -9.14 6.97
N PRO A 157 -8.60 -9.64 8.15
CA PRO A 157 -8.68 -11.06 8.44
C PRO A 157 -10.12 -11.56 8.26
N LYS A 158 -10.28 -12.72 7.63
CA LYS A 158 -11.58 -13.36 7.46
C LYS A 158 -12.05 -13.82 8.84
N LYS A 159 -13.33 -13.58 9.15
CA LYS A 159 -13.93 -14.12 10.37
C LYS A 159 -13.74 -15.63 10.40
N LYS A 160 -13.06 -16.15 11.43
CA LYS A 160 -13.00 -17.59 11.69
C LYS A 160 -14.45 -18.09 11.83
N LYS A 161 -14.77 -19.17 11.12
CA LYS A 161 -16.09 -19.82 11.16
C LYS A 161 -16.24 -20.66 12.42
#